data_AF-W7TU29-F1
#
_entry.id   AF-W7TU29-F1
#
_cell.length_a   1.000
_cell.length_b   1.000
_cell.length_c   1.000
_cell.angle_alpha   90.00
_cell.angle_beta   90.00
_cell.angle_gamma   90.00
#
_symmetry.space_group_name_H-M   'P 1'
#
loop_
_entity.id
_entity.type
_entity.pdbx_description
1 polymer ?
#
loop_
_entity_poly.entity_id
_entity_poly.type
_entity_poly.pdbx_seq_one_letter_code
_entity_poly.pdbx_strand_id
1 'polypeptide(L)'
;MGYRTRTMFPWPLVGRSSLLLASLLLAAGHFPRTGVATAPPALPLSASEYSVVTLGDSSSGVDVDVFLDLVCIDTKKAWPVIKQVIQTYDRAVQWRFHQFPLPYHTNAFMVAKGAVVAATYGNDTAALRYMDIAFARQIQVSNELTQGMTYKAVEGVVAAWVQEATGLEREVVRRKLQEGGVEEAVRFSFKYATIRSIFGTPMFVINQMLVPGLDGGSDVMDWEEYLAPLLTQMARES
;
A
#
# COMPACT_ATOMS: atom_id res chain seq x y z
N MET A 1 -20.14 3.57 54.81
CA MET A 1 -19.86 4.07 53.45
C MET A 1 -19.47 2.87 52.60
N GLY A 2 -20.33 2.18 51.85
CA GLY A 2 -21.58 2.56 51.19
C GLY A 2 -21.38 2.48 49.67
N TYR A 3 -20.96 1.33 49.14
CA TYR A 3 -20.80 1.09 47.71
C TYR A 3 -22.17 1.14 47.02
N ARG A 4 -22.42 2.19 46.22
CA ARG A 4 -23.60 2.28 45.36
C ARG A 4 -23.31 1.61 44.02
N THR A 5 -23.86 0.43 43.84
CA THR A 5 -24.03 -0.26 42.57
C THR A 5 -24.95 0.55 41.65
N ARG A 6 -24.51 0.79 40.41
CA ARG A 6 -25.34 1.42 39.37
C ARG A 6 -26.47 0.48 38.97
N THR A 7 -27.68 0.97 39.07
CA THR A 7 -28.93 0.34 38.69
C THR A 7 -28.99 0.08 37.18
N MET A 8 -29.18 -1.19 36.81
CA MET A 8 -29.62 -1.64 35.49
C MET A 8 -30.97 -0.97 35.13
N PHE A 9 -31.06 -0.42 33.93
CA PHE A 9 -32.33 0.00 33.33
C PHE A 9 -33.19 -1.23 33.00
N PRO A 10 -34.44 -1.34 33.49
CA PRO A 10 -35.37 -2.35 33.02
C PRO A 10 -36.12 -1.84 31.78
N TRP A 11 -36.00 -2.55 30.66
CA TRP A 11 -36.93 -2.41 29.55
C TRP A 11 -38.28 -3.06 29.93
N PRO A 12 -39.43 -2.39 29.76
CA PRO A 12 -40.71 -3.02 30.02
C PRO A 12 -41.08 -3.96 28.87
N LEU A 13 -41.24 -5.25 29.20
CA LEU A 13 -41.91 -6.25 28.39
C LEU A 13 -43.42 -6.15 28.63
N VAL A 14 -44.15 -5.64 27.64
CA VAL A 14 -45.60 -5.85 27.44
C VAL A 14 -45.76 -5.88 25.91
N GLY A 15 -46.10 -6.96 25.23
CA GLY A 15 -47.16 -7.91 25.51
C GLY A 15 -48.34 -7.58 24.60
N ARG A 16 -48.49 -8.31 23.48
CA ARG A 16 -49.78 -8.73 22.91
C ARG A 16 -49.61 -9.47 21.60
N SER A 17 -50.01 -10.74 21.65
CA SER A 17 -50.34 -11.59 20.51
C SER A 17 -51.34 -10.90 19.59
N SER A 18 -51.07 -10.94 18.29
CA SER A 18 -52.08 -10.78 17.23
C SER A 18 -51.61 -11.59 16.04
N LEU A 19 -52.13 -12.82 15.96
CA LEU A 19 -52.06 -13.66 14.76
C LEU A 19 -52.87 -12.95 13.67
N LEU A 20 -52.19 -12.22 12.78
CA LEU A 20 -52.75 -11.79 11.52
C LEU A 20 -52.11 -12.65 10.43
N LEU A 21 -52.91 -13.58 9.89
CA LEU A 21 -52.63 -14.27 8.65
C LEU A 21 -52.54 -13.24 7.52
N ALA A 22 -51.32 -12.79 7.21
CA ALA A 22 -51.03 -12.11 5.97
C ALA A 22 -50.88 -13.16 4.86
N SER A 23 -51.90 -13.28 4.03
CA SER A 23 -51.94 -14.08 2.82
C SER A 23 -50.76 -13.71 1.91
N LEU A 24 -49.79 -14.61 1.78
CA LEU A 24 -48.77 -14.54 0.73
C LEU A 24 -49.45 -14.75 -0.62
N LEU A 25 -49.83 -13.68 -1.28
CA LEU A 25 -49.96 -13.67 -2.73
C LEU A 25 -48.54 -13.69 -3.30
N LEU A 26 -48.02 -14.88 -3.64
CA LEU A 26 -46.90 -15.01 -4.56
C LEU A 26 -47.37 -14.47 -5.92
N ALA A 27 -47.25 -13.17 -6.13
CA ALA A 27 -47.12 -12.65 -7.48
C ALA A 27 -45.76 -13.17 -7.99
N ALA A 28 -45.81 -14.23 -8.79
CA ALA A 28 -44.67 -14.69 -9.58
C ALA A 28 -44.36 -13.64 -10.66
N GLY A 29 -43.83 -12.50 -10.21
CA GLY A 29 -43.21 -11.50 -11.04
C GLY A 29 -42.02 -12.16 -11.72
N HIS A 30 -42.20 -12.53 -12.98
CA HIS A 30 -41.10 -12.86 -13.87
C HIS A 30 -40.30 -11.57 -14.06
N PHE A 31 -39.35 -11.31 -13.17
CA PHE A 31 -38.27 -10.39 -13.46
C PHE A 31 -37.48 -11.02 -14.60
N PRO A 32 -37.49 -10.46 -15.82
CA PRO A 32 -36.62 -10.95 -16.87
C PRO A 32 -35.19 -10.80 -16.35
N ARG A 33 -34.53 -11.94 -16.15
CA ARG A 33 -33.14 -12.01 -15.70
C ARG A 33 -32.26 -11.67 -16.91
N THR A 34 -32.35 -10.45 -17.42
CA THR A 34 -31.38 -9.89 -18.37
C THR A 34 -30.16 -9.41 -17.58
N GLY A 35 -29.60 -10.30 -16.76
CA GLY A 35 -28.25 -10.15 -16.26
C GLY A 35 -27.35 -10.77 -17.30
N VAL A 36 -26.72 -9.96 -18.14
CA VAL A 36 -25.52 -10.41 -18.84
C VAL A 36 -24.56 -10.82 -17.73
N ALA A 37 -24.27 -12.12 -17.61
CA ALA A 37 -23.26 -12.61 -16.69
C ALA A 37 -21.93 -12.04 -17.16
N THR A 38 -21.52 -10.89 -16.63
CA THR A 38 -20.17 -10.39 -16.83
C THR A 38 -19.24 -11.40 -16.17
N ALA A 39 -18.25 -11.89 -16.92
CA ALA A 39 -17.21 -12.74 -16.36
C ALA A 39 -16.67 -12.11 -15.08
N PRO A 40 -16.31 -12.91 -14.06
CA PRO A 40 -15.64 -12.35 -12.89
C PRO A 40 -14.43 -11.54 -13.39
N PRO A 41 -14.17 -10.34 -12.82
CA PRO A 41 -12.98 -9.59 -13.18
C PRO A 41 -11.78 -10.53 -13.04
N ALA A 42 -10.88 -10.52 -14.04
CA ALA A 42 -9.69 -11.34 -14.00
C ALA A 42 -8.99 -11.14 -12.66
N LEU A 43 -8.64 -12.24 -11.99
CA LEU A 43 -7.79 -12.13 -10.81
C LEU A 43 -6.49 -11.45 -11.27
N PRO A 44 -6.01 -10.41 -10.56
CA PRO A 44 -4.72 -9.80 -10.85
C PRO A 44 -3.65 -10.88 -10.89
N LEU A 45 -2.94 -10.96 -11.99
CA LEU A 45 -2.11 -12.11 -12.32
C LEU A 45 -0.69 -11.97 -11.74
N SER A 46 -0.26 -10.76 -11.34
CA SER A 46 1.11 -10.54 -10.85
C SER A 46 1.21 -9.50 -9.75
N ALA A 47 2.12 -9.75 -8.79
CA ALA A 47 2.56 -8.78 -7.80
C ALA A 47 3.02 -7.45 -8.42
N SER A 48 3.68 -7.51 -9.58
CA SER A 48 4.22 -6.33 -10.27
C SER A 48 3.13 -5.32 -10.64
N GLU A 49 1.89 -5.76 -10.89
CA GLU A 49 0.74 -4.90 -11.20
C GLU A 49 0.37 -3.95 -10.05
N TYR A 50 0.80 -4.29 -8.83
CA TYR A 50 0.55 -3.53 -7.62
C TYR A 50 1.78 -2.79 -7.08
N SER A 51 2.90 -2.88 -7.80
CA SER A 51 4.13 -2.20 -7.45
C SER A 51 4.25 -0.87 -8.20
N VAL A 52 4.87 0.13 -7.59
CA VAL A 52 5.24 1.38 -8.27
C VAL A 52 6.56 1.28 -9.03
N VAL A 53 7.41 0.33 -8.64
CA VAL A 53 8.72 0.09 -9.24
C VAL A 53 8.99 -1.40 -9.19
N THR A 54 9.46 -1.98 -10.30
CA THR A 54 10.02 -3.34 -10.35
C THR A 54 11.45 -3.26 -10.88
N LEU A 55 12.41 -3.85 -10.16
CA LEU A 55 13.83 -3.91 -10.55
C LEU A 55 14.31 -5.37 -10.61
N GLY A 56 15.45 -5.60 -11.26
CA GLY A 56 16.07 -6.92 -11.35
C GLY A 56 15.51 -7.78 -12.48
N ASP A 57 15.71 -9.10 -12.39
CA ASP A 57 15.29 -10.07 -13.40
C ASP A 57 14.11 -10.91 -12.92
N SER A 58 13.01 -10.92 -13.68
CA SER A 58 11.83 -11.76 -13.39
C SER A 58 12.11 -13.27 -13.45
N SER A 59 13.24 -13.68 -14.03
CA SER A 59 13.68 -15.07 -14.09
C SER A 59 14.65 -15.47 -12.97
N SER A 60 14.94 -14.56 -12.02
CA SER A 60 15.91 -14.80 -10.93
C SER A 60 15.51 -15.91 -9.94
N GLY A 61 14.22 -16.23 -9.84
CA GLY A 61 13.70 -17.20 -8.86
C GLY A 61 13.68 -16.68 -7.41
N VAL A 62 14.16 -15.46 -7.17
CA VAL A 62 14.13 -14.80 -5.87
C VAL A 62 13.44 -13.44 -6.02
N ASP A 63 12.23 -13.36 -5.48
CA ASP A 63 11.42 -12.14 -5.44
C ASP A 63 11.46 -11.53 -4.04
N VAL A 64 11.62 -10.20 -3.98
CA VAL A 64 11.47 -9.41 -2.76
C VAL A 64 10.43 -8.32 -2.97
N ASP A 65 9.32 -8.40 -2.24
CA ASP A 65 8.35 -7.32 -2.11
C ASP A 65 8.73 -6.43 -0.92
N VAL A 66 8.90 -5.14 -1.18
CA VAL A 66 9.16 -4.09 -0.19
C VAL A 66 7.87 -3.29 0.00
N PHE A 67 7.25 -3.42 1.18
CA PHE A 67 6.07 -2.64 1.55
C PHE A 67 6.50 -1.41 2.35
N LEU A 68 6.19 -0.23 1.82
CA LEU A 68 6.74 1.02 2.35
C LEU A 68 5.70 2.14 2.46
N ASP A 69 5.92 2.99 3.46
CA ASP A 69 5.22 4.27 3.61
C ASP A 69 6.25 5.38 3.54
N LEU A 70 6.10 6.29 2.58
CA LEU A 70 7.01 7.40 2.36
C LEU A 70 6.96 8.46 3.49
N VAL A 71 6.04 8.35 4.44
CA VAL A 71 5.92 9.18 5.66
C VAL A 71 6.45 8.46 6.91
N CYS A 72 6.74 7.16 6.84
CA CYS A 72 7.30 6.40 7.95
C CYS A 72 8.80 6.67 8.15
N ILE A 73 9.19 7.00 9.39
CA ILE A 73 10.59 7.27 9.75
C ILE A 73 11.45 6.01 9.72
N ASP A 74 10.91 4.85 10.07
CA ASP A 74 11.67 3.59 10.05
C ASP A 74 11.89 3.12 8.62
N THR A 75 10.94 3.37 7.72
CA THR A 75 11.13 3.14 6.29
C THR A 75 12.24 4.06 5.74
N LYS A 76 12.26 5.33 6.17
CA LYS A 76 13.34 6.27 5.84
C LYS A 76 14.71 5.77 6.32
N LYS A 77 14.80 5.17 7.51
CA LYS A 77 16.04 4.60 8.04
C LYS A 77 16.53 3.39 7.23
N ALA A 78 15.62 2.50 6.83
CA ALA A 78 15.96 1.34 6.00
C ALA A 78 16.36 1.71 4.56
N TRP A 79 15.88 2.84 4.03
CA TRP A 79 16.02 3.18 2.61
C TRP A 79 17.47 3.14 2.07
N PRO A 80 18.51 3.65 2.76
CA PRO A 80 19.90 3.51 2.31
C PRO A 80 20.37 2.05 2.24
N VAL A 81 20.02 1.22 3.22
CA VAL A 81 20.38 -0.20 3.26
C VAL A 81 19.68 -0.95 2.13
N ILE A 82 18.37 -0.74 1.94
CA ILE A 82 17.62 -1.33 0.82
C ILE A 82 18.30 -1.02 -0.52
N LYS A 83 18.69 0.23 -0.76
CA LYS A 83 19.40 0.62 -1.99
C LYS A 83 20.74 -0.09 -2.14
N GLN A 84 21.50 -0.23 -1.05
CA GLN A 84 22.77 -0.95 -1.07
C GLN A 84 22.57 -2.43 -1.38
N VAL A 85 21.59 -3.08 -0.76
CA VAL A 85 21.26 -4.49 -0.99
C VAL A 85 20.83 -4.73 -2.45
N ILE A 86 19.98 -3.85 -3.01
CA ILE A 86 19.60 -3.90 -4.42
C ILE A 86 20.83 -3.81 -5.34
N GLN A 87 21.77 -2.93 -5.04
CA GLN A 87 23.02 -2.82 -5.81
C GLN A 87 23.90 -4.07 -5.69
N THR A 88 23.97 -4.68 -4.52
CA THR A 88 24.74 -5.90 -4.27
C THR A 88 24.20 -7.09 -5.06
N TYR A 89 22.87 -7.27 -5.07
CA TYR A 89 22.24 -8.44 -5.70
C TYR A 89 21.80 -8.20 -7.15
N ASP A 90 21.69 -6.95 -7.59
CA ASP A 90 21.41 -6.52 -8.97
C ASP A 90 20.34 -7.38 -9.67
N ARG A 91 20.72 -8.18 -10.68
CA ARG A 91 19.83 -9.05 -11.45
C ARG A 91 19.48 -10.37 -10.77
N ALA A 92 20.20 -10.75 -9.70
CA ALA A 92 19.99 -12.01 -9.00
C ALA A 92 18.71 -12.02 -8.15
N VAL A 93 18.07 -10.86 -7.95
CA VAL A 93 16.83 -10.72 -7.19
C VAL A 93 15.89 -9.78 -7.95
N GLN A 94 14.61 -10.13 -8.07
CA GLN A 94 13.58 -9.20 -8.49
C GLN A 94 13.03 -8.43 -7.29
N TRP A 95 13.04 -7.10 -7.37
CA TRP A 95 12.55 -6.21 -6.31
C TRP A 95 11.26 -5.52 -6.73
N ARG A 96 10.26 -5.48 -5.85
CA ARG A 96 8.97 -4.83 -6.12
C ARG A 96 8.60 -3.90 -4.97
N PHE A 97 8.32 -2.64 -5.27
CA PHE A 97 8.00 -1.63 -4.25
C PHE A 97 6.50 -1.36 -4.20
N HIS A 98 5.89 -1.61 -3.04
CA HIS A 98 4.47 -1.44 -2.81
C HIS A 98 4.22 -0.28 -1.86
N GLN A 99 3.36 0.65 -2.29
CA GLN A 99 2.89 1.72 -1.41
C GLN A 99 1.93 1.14 -0.38
N PHE A 100 2.24 1.32 0.89
CA PHE A 100 1.40 0.93 2.02
C PHE A 100 1.23 2.13 2.97
N PRO A 101 0.46 3.16 2.56
CA PRO A 101 0.26 4.35 3.37
C PRO A 101 -0.45 3.99 4.68
N LEU A 102 0.23 4.17 5.81
CA LEU A 102 -0.27 3.81 7.13
C LEU A 102 -1.39 4.78 7.55
N PRO A 103 -2.50 4.29 8.12
CA PRO A 103 -3.69 5.12 8.38
C PRO A 103 -3.47 6.20 9.44
N TYR A 104 -2.42 6.07 10.27
CA TYR A 104 -2.02 7.05 11.28
C TYR A 104 -1.00 8.07 10.76
N HIS A 105 -0.57 7.99 9.49
CA HIS A 105 0.18 9.05 8.82
C HIS A 105 -0.77 9.84 7.92
N THR A 106 -1.21 11.02 8.38
CA THR A 106 -2.32 11.78 7.79
C THR A 106 -2.17 12.06 6.30
N ASN A 107 -0.93 12.25 5.84
CA ASN A 107 -0.63 12.59 4.44
C ASN A 107 -0.10 11.43 3.61
N ALA A 108 0.07 10.23 4.18
CA ALA A 108 0.73 9.11 3.50
C ALA A 108 0.05 8.72 2.18
N PHE A 109 -1.28 8.76 2.14
CA PHE A 109 -2.02 8.45 0.91
C PHE A 109 -1.71 9.44 -0.22
N MET A 110 -1.61 10.75 0.06
CA MET A 110 -1.23 11.76 -0.94
C MET A 110 0.20 11.54 -1.42
N VAL A 111 1.13 11.24 -0.50
CA VAL A 111 2.54 11.00 -0.85
C VAL A 111 2.69 9.72 -1.69
N ALA A 112 1.91 8.68 -1.38
CA ALA A 112 1.84 7.45 -2.18
C ALA A 112 1.30 7.70 -3.60
N LYS A 113 0.28 8.55 -3.74
CA LYS A 113 -0.22 8.98 -5.07
C LYS A 113 0.88 9.65 -5.88
N GLY A 114 1.74 10.45 -5.24
CA GLY A 114 2.91 11.03 -5.92
C GLY A 114 3.87 9.98 -6.47
N ALA A 115 4.10 8.88 -5.75
CA ALA A 115 4.94 7.77 -6.23
C ALA A 115 4.33 7.08 -7.45
N VAL A 116 3.01 6.85 -7.43
CA VAL A 116 2.28 6.31 -8.58
C VAL A 116 2.37 7.26 -9.77
N VAL A 117 2.16 8.57 -9.58
CA VAL A 117 2.28 9.55 -10.67
C VAL A 117 3.70 9.55 -11.25
N ALA A 118 4.74 9.52 -10.40
CA ALA A 118 6.12 9.49 -10.84
C ALA A 118 6.47 8.22 -11.64
N ALA A 119 5.93 7.07 -11.23
CA ALA A 119 6.09 5.81 -11.93
C ALA A 119 5.34 5.80 -13.28
N THR A 120 4.04 6.12 -13.27
CA THR A 120 3.16 6.02 -14.43
C THR A 120 3.49 7.05 -15.51
N TYR A 121 3.83 8.28 -15.12
CA TYR A 121 4.02 9.40 -16.05
C TYR A 121 5.48 9.84 -16.20
N GLY A 122 6.38 9.24 -15.43
CA GLY A 122 7.82 9.32 -15.62
C GLY A 122 8.34 7.96 -16.07
N ASN A 123 8.86 7.20 -15.10
CA ASN A 123 9.40 5.85 -15.22
C ASN A 123 9.89 5.37 -13.84
N ASP A 124 10.42 4.15 -13.77
CA ASP A 124 11.00 3.60 -12.53
C ASP A 124 12.12 4.47 -11.94
N THR A 125 12.96 5.07 -12.77
CA THR A 125 14.03 5.98 -12.30
C THR A 125 13.44 7.24 -11.66
N ALA A 126 12.38 7.80 -12.24
CA ALA A 126 11.67 8.94 -11.68
C ALA A 126 10.94 8.57 -10.38
N ALA A 127 10.35 7.39 -10.30
CA ALA A 127 9.72 6.89 -9.08
C ALA A 127 10.73 6.68 -7.95
N LEU A 128 11.89 6.06 -8.22
CA LEU A 128 12.98 5.92 -7.25
C LEU A 128 13.48 7.29 -6.78
N ARG A 129 13.69 8.24 -7.71
CA ARG A 129 14.07 9.61 -7.37
C ARG A 129 13.01 10.33 -6.53
N TYR A 130 11.73 10.11 -6.84
CA TYR A 130 10.63 10.65 -6.04
C TYR A 130 10.66 10.09 -4.60
N MET A 131 10.90 8.78 -4.43
CA MET A 131 11.05 8.18 -3.11
C MET A 131 12.26 8.74 -2.34
N ASP A 132 13.40 8.96 -3.01
CA ASP A 132 14.55 9.67 -2.42
C ASP A 132 14.17 11.08 -1.93
N ILE A 133 13.48 11.86 -2.77
CA ILE A 133 13.01 13.21 -2.42
C ILE A 133 12.04 13.16 -1.24
N ALA A 134 11.06 12.25 -1.27
CA ALA A 134 10.06 12.10 -0.23
C ALA A 134 10.70 11.76 1.12
N PHE A 135 11.63 10.80 1.18
CA PHE A 135 12.34 10.49 2.42
C PHE A 135 13.25 11.63 2.90
N ALA A 136 13.92 12.32 1.97
CA ALA A 136 14.75 13.48 2.31
C ALA A 136 13.92 14.61 2.93
N ARG A 137 12.68 14.82 2.45
CA ARG A 137 11.81 15.95 2.83
C ARG A 137 10.59 15.56 3.65
N GLN A 138 10.55 14.33 4.14
CA GLN A 138 9.43 13.68 4.83
C GLN A 138 8.80 14.54 5.93
N ILE A 139 9.61 15.33 6.65
CA ILE A 139 9.13 16.21 7.71
C ILE A 139 8.08 17.22 7.23
N GLN A 140 8.14 17.69 5.98
CA GLN A 140 7.20 18.68 5.43
C GLN A 140 5.75 18.16 5.34
N VAL A 141 5.57 16.84 5.41
CA VAL A 141 4.27 16.16 5.36
C VAL A 141 4.00 15.34 6.62
N SER A 142 4.78 15.56 7.69
CA SER A 142 4.56 14.89 8.97
C SER A 142 3.27 15.38 9.63
N ASN A 143 2.65 14.53 10.45
CA ASN A 143 1.45 14.89 11.19
C ASN A 143 1.64 16.17 12.02
N GLU A 144 2.83 16.36 12.59
CA GLU A 144 3.17 17.53 13.41
C GLU A 144 3.17 18.83 12.60
N LEU A 145 3.85 18.87 11.44
CA LEU A 145 3.94 20.10 10.66
C LEU A 145 2.66 20.41 9.88
N THR A 146 1.82 19.41 9.59
CA THR A 146 0.64 19.60 8.74
C THR A 146 -0.66 19.74 9.49
N GLN A 147 -0.68 19.85 10.83
CA GLN A 147 -1.94 19.90 11.61
C GLN A 147 -2.90 21.00 11.13
N GLY A 148 -2.38 22.15 10.71
CA GLY A 148 -3.17 23.27 10.17
C GLY A 148 -3.20 23.36 8.65
N MET A 149 -2.56 22.43 7.93
CA MET A 149 -2.49 22.48 6.48
C MET A 149 -3.77 21.93 5.85
N THR A 150 -4.21 22.57 4.77
CA THR A 150 -5.28 22.01 3.94
C THR A 150 -4.75 20.87 3.09
N TYR A 151 -5.64 19.95 2.71
CA TYR A 151 -5.33 18.90 1.73
C TYR A 151 -4.69 19.46 0.45
N LYS A 152 -5.19 20.60 -0.05
CA LYS A 152 -4.67 21.27 -1.24
C LYS A 152 -3.24 21.80 -1.08
N ALA A 153 -2.88 22.21 0.14
CA ALA A 153 -1.53 22.67 0.47
C ALA A 153 -0.54 21.48 0.45
N VAL A 154 -0.91 20.36 1.07
CA VAL A 154 -0.12 19.11 1.04
C VAL A 154 0.01 18.59 -0.40
N GLU A 155 -1.06 18.63 -1.19
CA GLU A 155 -1.00 18.31 -2.62
C GLU A 155 0.01 19.18 -3.36
N GLY A 156 0.13 20.46 -2.99
CA GLY A 156 1.13 21.37 -3.59
C GLY A 156 2.57 20.96 -3.27
N VAL A 157 2.84 20.52 -2.04
CA VAL A 157 4.14 19.99 -1.62
C VAL A 157 4.48 18.73 -2.43
N VAL A 158 3.56 17.77 -2.47
CA VAL A 158 3.74 16.52 -3.23
C VAL A 158 3.89 16.77 -4.72
N ALA A 159 3.11 17.70 -5.29
CA ALA A 159 3.22 18.07 -6.70
C ALA A 159 4.61 18.65 -7.05
N ALA A 160 5.20 19.44 -6.15
CA ALA A 160 6.55 19.96 -6.34
C ALA A 160 7.60 18.83 -6.32
N TRP A 161 7.45 17.84 -5.44
CA TRP A 161 8.35 16.69 -5.39
C TRP A 161 8.26 15.82 -6.65
N VAL A 162 7.06 15.55 -7.14
CA VAL A 162 6.86 14.80 -8.39
C VAL A 162 7.42 15.58 -9.58
N GLN A 163 7.18 16.89 -9.66
CA GLN A 163 7.77 17.74 -10.71
C GLN A 163 9.30 17.63 -10.71
N GLU A 164 9.94 17.72 -9.55
CA GLU A 164 11.41 17.59 -9.46
C GLU A 164 11.90 16.20 -9.87
N ALA A 165 11.15 15.16 -9.52
CA ALA A 165 11.51 13.79 -9.86
C ALA A 165 11.38 13.49 -11.37
N THR A 166 10.33 14.02 -12.00
CA THR A 166 9.88 13.62 -13.35
C THR A 166 10.16 14.67 -14.44
N GLY A 167 10.31 15.94 -14.06
CA GLY A 167 10.32 17.08 -15.00
C GLY A 167 8.92 17.49 -15.51
N LEU A 168 7.84 16.85 -15.06
CA LEU A 168 6.48 17.20 -15.48
C LEU A 168 6.06 18.57 -14.93
N GLU A 169 5.32 19.33 -15.74
CA GLU A 169 4.75 20.60 -15.32
C GLU A 169 3.85 20.47 -14.10
N ARG A 170 3.96 21.42 -13.16
CA ARG A 170 3.27 21.34 -11.85
C ARG A 170 1.76 21.16 -11.98
N GLU A 171 1.13 21.91 -12.89
CA GLU A 171 -0.32 21.82 -13.12
C GLU A 171 -0.74 20.51 -13.79
N VAL A 172 0.16 19.89 -14.57
CA VAL A 172 -0.06 18.53 -15.07
C VAL A 172 -0.04 17.56 -13.90
N VAL A 173 0.97 17.64 -13.05
CA VAL A 173 1.11 16.80 -11.85
C VAL A 173 -0.11 16.92 -10.94
N ARG A 174 -0.57 18.13 -10.62
CA ARG A 174 -1.78 18.33 -9.78
C ARG A 174 -3.00 17.63 -10.36
N ARG A 175 -3.18 17.70 -11.68
CA ARG A 175 -4.28 17.01 -12.36
C ARG A 175 -4.13 15.49 -12.27
N LYS A 176 -2.91 14.97 -12.49
CA LYS A 176 -2.60 13.54 -12.38
C LYS A 176 -2.82 13.00 -10.96
N LEU A 177 -2.47 13.78 -9.94
CA LEU A 177 -2.77 13.45 -8.54
C LEU A 177 -4.27 13.34 -8.28
N GLN A 178 -5.16 13.85 -9.12
CA GLN A 178 -6.61 13.75 -8.94
C GLN A 178 -7.26 12.66 -9.82
N GLU A 179 -6.48 11.91 -10.59
CA GLU A 179 -7.01 10.87 -11.46
C GLU A 179 -7.44 9.62 -10.67
N GLY A 180 -8.59 9.05 -11.05
CA GLY A 180 -9.14 7.85 -10.44
C GLY A 180 -8.19 6.65 -10.51
N GLY A 181 -7.49 6.46 -11.64
CA GLY A 181 -6.52 5.38 -11.79
C GLY A 181 -5.33 5.47 -10.82
N VAL A 182 -4.88 6.69 -10.50
CA VAL A 182 -3.80 6.91 -9.51
C VAL A 182 -4.30 6.55 -8.11
N GLU A 183 -5.52 6.96 -7.78
CA GLU A 183 -6.15 6.59 -6.51
C GLU A 183 -6.35 5.07 -6.39
N GLU A 184 -6.88 4.43 -7.44
CA GLU A 184 -7.11 3.00 -7.51
C GLU A 184 -5.80 2.21 -7.34
N ALA A 185 -4.72 2.62 -7.99
CA ALA A 185 -3.41 1.98 -7.85
C ALA A 185 -2.93 1.96 -6.39
N VAL A 186 -3.01 3.09 -5.67
CA VAL A 186 -2.63 3.13 -4.24
C VAL A 186 -3.55 2.25 -3.40
N ARG A 187 -4.87 2.27 -3.67
CA ARG A 187 -5.84 1.46 -2.93
C ARG A 187 -5.65 -0.04 -3.19
N PHE A 188 -5.30 -0.43 -4.41
CA PHE A 188 -5.02 -1.82 -4.73
C PHE A 188 -3.69 -2.29 -4.14
N SER A 189 -2.63 -1.47 -4.19
CA SER A 189 -1.38 -1.74 -3.47
C SER A 189 -1.62 -1.96 -1.97
N PHE A 190 -2.44 -1.10 -1.34
CA PHE A 190 -2.82 -1.27 0.06
C PHE A 190 -3.54 -2.60 0.32
N LYS A 191 -4.55 -2.95 -0.50
CA LYS A 191 -5.29 -4.22 -0.37
C LYS A 191 -4.36 -5.43 -0.56
N TYR A 192 -3.49 -5.37 -1.57
CA TYR A 192 -2.49 -6.39 -1.85
C TYR A 192 -1.56 -6.62 -0.66
N ALA A 193 -1.12 -5.55 0.00
CA ALA A 193 -0.35 -5.63 1.24
C ALA A 193 -1.16 -6.27 2.38
N THR A 194 -2.43 -5.89 2.57
CA THR A 194 -3.25 -6.45 3.67
C THR A 194 -3.50 -7.96 3.54
N ILE A 195 -3.70 -8.49 2.33
CA ILE A 195 -3.87 -9.93 2.11
C ILE A 195 -2.55 -10.72 2.28
N ARG A 196 -1.43 -10.01 2.41
CA ARG A 196 -0.09 -10.54 2.73
C ARG A 196 0.29 -10.36 4.19
N SER A 197 -0.68 -10.02 5.03
CA SER A 197 -0.46 -9.80 6.47
C SER A 197 0.53 -8.67 6.75
N ILE A 198 0.62 -7.67 5.87
CA ILE A 198 1.40 -6.45 6.12
C ILE A 198 0.59 -5.55 7.05
N PHE A 199 1.20 -5.14 8.16
CA PHE A 199 0.57 -4.31 9.20
C PHE A 199 1.43 -3.13 9.64
N GLY A 200 2.62 -2.96 9.04
CA GLY A 200 3.60 -1.92 9.36
C GLY A 200 4.52 -1.64 8.17
N THR A 201 5.42 -0.66 8.31
CA THR A 201 6.43 -0.34 7.30
C THR A 201 7.77 0.04 7.97
N PRO A 202 8.92 -0.36 7.39
CA PRO A 202 9.02 -1.26 6.25
C PRO A 202 8.68 -2.70 6.68
N MET A 203 8.11 -3.47 5.78
CA MET A 203 7.95 -4.93 5.93
C MET A 203 8.29 -5.57 4.59
N PHE A 204 8.83 -6.79 4.65
CA PHE A 204 9.40 -7.46 3.49
C PHE A 204 8.81 -8.85 3.32
N VAL A 205 8.54 -9.22 2.07
CA VAL A 205 8.14 -10.58 1.71
C VAL A 205 9.16 -11.12 0.71
N ILE A 206 9.76 -12.27 1.01
CA ILE A 206 10.70 -12.97 0.13
C ILE A 206 10.05 -14.26 -0.34
N ASN A 207 9.93 -14.46 -1.66
CA ASN A 207 9.29 -15.64 -2.25
C ASN A 207 7.93 -15.98 -1.58
N GLN A 208 7.06 -14.97 -1.44
CA GLN A 208 5.73 -15.05 -0.81
C GLN A 208 5.71 -15.30 0.70
N MET A 209 6.88 -15.38 1.36
CA MET A 209 6.99 -15.54 2.80
C MET A 209 7.31 -14.20 3.46
N LEU A 210 6.49 -13.81 4.45
CA LEU A 210 6.77 -12.64 5.27
C LEU A 210 8.06 -12.85 6.06
N VAL A 211 8.96 -11.88 6.02
CA VAL A 211 10.24 -11.91 6.73
C VAL A 211 10.13 -11.20 8.07
N PRO A 212 10.18 -11.91 9.21
CA PRO A 212 10.00 -11.31 10.52
C PRO A 212 11.24 -10.58 11.06
N GLY A 213 12.43 -10.86 10.52
CA GLY A 213 13.71 -10.35 11.04
C GLY A 213 14.25 -9.10 10.33
N LEU A 214 13.58 -8.62 9.28
CA LEU A 214 14.00 -7.43 8.55
C LEU A 214 13.09 -6.24 8.86
N ASP A 215 13.67 -5.12 9.27
CA ASP A 215 12.95 -3.91 9.64
C ASP A 215 13.75 -2.61 9.34
N GLY A 216 13.34 -1.50 9.95
CA GLY A 216 13.97 -0.18 9.81
C GLY A 216 15.42 -0.07 10.29
N GLY A 217 15.87 -1.00 11.12
CA GLY A 217 17.20 -1.05 11.73
C GLY A 217 18.14 -2.10 11.12
N SER A 218 17.63 -2.94 10.23
CA SER A 218 18.44 -4.00 9.61
C SER A 218 19.59 -3.45 8.75
N ASP A 219 20.73 -4.13 8.79
CA ASP A 219 21.89 -3.85 7.96
C ASP A 219 22.05 -4.86 6.82
N VAL A 220 23.12 -4.73 6.02
CA VAL A 220 23.35 -5.60 4.86
C VAL A 220 23.56 -7.06 5.26
N MET A 221 24.15 -7.34 6.43
CA MET A 221 24.37 -8.70 6.89
C MET A 221 23.06 -9.38 7.23
N ASP A 222 22.12 -8.66 7.86
CA ASP A 222 20.77 -9.19 8.12
C ASP A 222 20.07 -9.61 6.82
N TRP A 223 20.22 -8.82 5.75
CA TRP A 223 19.68 -9.16 4.42
C TRP A 223 20.38 -10.38 3.81
N GLU A 224 21.69 -10.49 3.98
CA GLU A 224 22.50 -11.60 3.47
C GLU A 224 22.08 -12.94 4.08
N GLU A 225 21.72 -12.97 5.37
CA GLU A 225 21.22 -14.18 6.04
C GLU A 225 20.00 -14.80 5.35
N TYR A 226 19.13 -13.97 4.77
CA TYR A 226 17.95 -14.45 4.03
C TYR A 226 18.26 -14.74 2.55
N LEU A 227 19.02 -13.88 1.88
CA LEU A 227 19.19 -13.95 0.43
C LEU A 227 20.26 -14.96 -0.01
N ALA A 228 21.40 -15.04 0.69
CA ALA A 228 22.51 -15.89 0.26
C ALA A 228 22.16 -17.40 0.19
N PRO A 229 21.44 -17.99 1.17
CA PRO A 229 21.02 -19.39 1.07
C PRO A 229 20.05 -19.65 -0.08
N LEU A 230 19.11 -18.72 -0.32
CA LEU A 230 18.13 -18.83 -1.41
C LEU A 230 18.81 -18.78 -2.77
N LEU A 231 19.72 -17.84 -2.97
CA LEU A 231 20.48 -17.72 -4.22
C LEU A 231 21.37 -18.94 -4.46
N THR A 232 21.99 -19.49 -3.41
CA THR A 232 22.76 -20.73 -3.49
C THR A 232 21.88 -21.91 -3.90
N GLN A 233 20.64 -21.97 -3.40
CA GLN A 233 19.68 -23.00 -3.79
C GLN A 233 19.23 -22.84 -5.24
N MET A 234 18.85 -21.64 -5.66
CA MET A 234 18.41 -21.38 -7.05
C MET A 234 19.50 -21.74 -8.07
N ALA A 235 20.76 -21.44 -7.78
CA ALA A 235 21.89 -21.81 -8.64
C ALA A 235 22.13 -23.33 -8.75
N ARG A 236 21.61 -24.15 -7.83
CA ARG A 236 21.68 -25.62 -7.92
C ARG A 236 20.52 -26.21 -8.71
N GLU A 237 19.41 -25.49 -8.81
CA GLU A 237 18.18 -25.92 -9.47
C GLU A 237 18.10 -25.47 -10.94
N SER A 238 18.93 -24.49 -11.34
CA SER A 238 19.13 -24.01 -12.72
C SER A 238 20.09 -24.87 -13.53
#